data_AF-A0A850PC47-F1
#
_entry.id   AF-A0A850PC47-F1
#
_cell.length_a   1.000
_cell.length_b   1.000
_cell.length_c   1.000
_cell.angle_alpha   90.00
_cell.angle_beta   90.00
_cell.angle_gamma   90.00
#
_symmetry.space_group_name_H-M   'P 1'
#
loop_
_entity.id
_entity.type
_entity.pdbx_description
1 polymer ?
#
loop_
_entity_poly.entity_id
_entity_poly.type
_entity_poly.pdbx_seq_one_letter_code
_entity_poly.pdbx_strand_id
1 'polypeptide(L)' 'VLAIARDGLRARAVRSDTGADESAYLDPLDAIAAGGPTQAEHWLSRFSTAWDGDVRPIFTEAAV' A
#
# COMPACT_ATOMS: atom_id res chain seq x y z
N VAL A 1 2.92 -16.87 -0.70
CA VAL A 1 1.58 -16.53 -1.26
C VAL A 1 1.65 -15.36 -2.24
N LEU A 2 2.25 -14.23 -1.88
CA LEU A 2 2.30 -13.04 -2.77
C LEU A 2 3.01 -13.29 -4.12
N ALA A 3 4.05 -14.13 -4.14
CA ALA A 3 4.68 -14.60 -5.37
C ALA A 3 3.69 -15.28 -6.34
N ILE A 4 2.77 -16.11 -5.84
CA ILE A 4 1.76 -16.80 -6.66
C ILE A 4 0.79 -15.77 -7.27
N ALA A 5 0.35 -14.80 -6.48
CA ALA A 5 -0.53 -13.74 -6.97
C ALA A 5 0.15 -12.90 -8.05
N ARG A 6 1.44 -12.57 -7.85
CA ARG A 6 2.25 -11.82 -8.81
C ARG A 6 2.42 -12.56 -10.13
N ASP A 7 2.70 -13.86 -10.08
CA ASP A 7 2.80 -14.69 -11.28
C ASP A 7 1.46 -14.80 -12.01
N GLY A 8 0.34 -14.88 -11.27
CA GLY A 8 -1.01 -14.86 -11.85
C GLY A 8 -1.34 -13.57 -12.60
N LEU A 9 -1.00 -12.40 -12.02
CA LEU A 9 -1.20 -11.10 -12.67
C LEU A 9 -0.32 -10.94 -13.93
N ARG A 10 0.95 -11.35 -13.85
CA ARG A 10 1.84 -11.36 -15.03
C ARG A 10 1.30 -12.24 -16.15
N ALA A 11 0.76 -13.41 -15.81
CA ALA A 11 0.15 -14.32 -16.78
C ALA A 11 -1.12 -13.73 -17.43
N ARG A 12 -1.87 -12.88 -16.70
CA ARG A 12 -3.04 -12.18 -17.24
C ARG A 12 -2.67 -11.17 -18.32
N ALA A 13 -1.45 -10.63 -18.26
CA ALA A 13 -0.89 -9.69 -19.23
C ALA A 13 -1.76 -8.44 -19.46
N VAL A 14 -2.55 -8.04 -18.46
CA VAL A 14 -3.31 -6.79 -18.50
C VAL A 14 -2.37 -5.65 -18.16
N ARG A 15 -2.45 -4.60 -18.99
CA ARG A 15 -1.61 -3.41 -18.87
C ARG A 15 -2.46 -2.18 -18.65
N SER A 16 -1.91 -1.20 -17.93
CA SER A 16 -2.50 0.13 -17.83
C SER A 16 -2.51 0.85 -19.18
N ASP A 17 -3.20 1.99 -19.25
CA ASP A 17 -3.18 2.90 -20.41
C ASP A 17 -1.76 3.38 -20.78
N THR A 18 -0.82 3.33 -19.83
CA THR A 18 0.60 3.66 -20.02
C THR A 18 1.47 2.44 -20.33
N GLY A 19 0.88 1.25 -20.45
CA GLY A 19 1.59 0.00 -20.74
C GLY A 19 2.25 -0.68 -19.53
N ALA A 20 1.97 -0.20 -18.30
CA ALA A 20 2.55 -0.76 -17.09
C ALA A 20 1.93 -2.12 -16.72
N ASP A 21 2.75 -3.02 -16.18
CA ASP A 21 2.32 -4.33 -15.65
C ASP A 21 1.52 -4.12 -14.36
N GLU A 22 0.29 -4.66 -14.33
CA GLU A 22 -0.60 -4.54 -13.18
C GLU A 22 -0.06 -5.21 -11.90
N SER A 23 0.95 -6.08 -12.00
CA SER A 23 1.59 -6.65 -10.83
C SER A 23 2.27 -5.60 -9.93
N ALA A 24 2.52 -4.39 -10.44
CA ALA A 24 2.99 -3.26 -9.63
C ALA A 24 2.01 -2.88 -8.49
N TYR A 25 0.71 -3.20 -8.60
CA TYR A 25 -0.24 -2.99 -7.51
C TYR A 25 0.05 -3.85 -6.27
N LEU A 26 0.89 -4.88 -6.40
CA LEU A 26 1.31 -5.71 -5.27
C LEU A 26 2.50 -5.13 -4.52
N ASP A 27 3.16 -4.08 -5.03
CA ASP A 27 4.37 -3.52 -4.42
C ASP A 27 4.15 -3.05 -2.96
N PRO A 28 3.02 -2.39 -2.59
CA PRO A 28 2.75 -2.08 -1.19
C PRO A 28 2.57 -3.33 -0.32
N LEU A 29 2.02 -4.42 -0.88
CA LEU A 29 1.85 -5.68 -0.16
C LEU A 29 3.17 -6.41 0.03
N ASP A 30 4.12 -6.29 -0.91
CA ASP A 30 5.47 -6.83 -0.75
C ASP A 30 6.21 -6.11 0.40
N ALA A 31 6.08 -4.79 0.48
CA ALA A 31 6.65 -4.01 1.59
C ALA A 31 6.09 -4.44 2.95
N ILE A 32 4.77 -4.65 3.04
CA ILE A 32 4.11 -5.15 4.26
C ILE A 32 4.60 -6.57 4.59
N ALA A 33 4.64 -7.46 3.60
CA ALA A 33 5.09 -8.84 3.79
C ALA A 33 6.58 -8.93 4.18
N ALA A 34 7.39 -7.96 3.77
CA ALA A 34 8.80 -7.83 4.17
C ALA A 34 8.98 -7.27 5.60
N GLY A 35 7.90 -6.99 6.32
CA GLY A 35 7.92 -6.46 7.70
C GLY A 35 7.72 -4.95 7.80
N GLY A 36 7.33 -4.28 6.70
CA GLY A 36 6.88 -2.90 6.73
C GLY A 36 5.52 -2.76 7.44
N PRO A 37 5.20 -1.57 7.97
CA PRO A 37 3.92 -1.34 8.62
C PRO A 37 2.78 -1.38 7.61
N THR A 38 1.65 -1.91 8.02
CA THR A 38 0.38 -1.71 7.33
C THR A 38 -0.03 -0.25 7.38
N GLN A 39 -0.95 0.16 6.49
CA GLN A 39 -1.50 1.52 6.53
C GLN A 39 -2.17 1.83 7.88
N ALA A 40 -2.85 0.86 8.50
CA ALA A 40 -3.45 1.05 9.81
C ALA A 40 -2.39 1.31 10.90
N GLU A 41 -1.31 0.54 10.92
CA GLU A 41 -0.20 0.74 11.86
C GLU A 41 0.51 2.08 11.63
N HIS A 42 0.69 2.47 10.37
CA HIS A 42 1.22 3.80 10.03
C HIS A 42 0.35 4.91 10.62
N TRP A 43 -0.95 4.92 10.36
CA TRP A 43 -1.85 5.95 10.88
C TRP A 43 -2.01 5.90 12.40
N LEU A 44 -2.01 4.70 13.00
CA LEU A 44 -2.04 4.56 14.46
C LEU A 44 -0.78 5.13 15.11
N SER A 45 0.39 4.95 14.48
CA SER A 45 1.63 5.58 14.92
C SER A 45 1.55 7.10 14.83
N ARG A 46 0.96 7.66 13.76
CA ARG A 46 0.77 9.12 13.63
C ARG A 46 -0.17 9.65 14.70
N PHE A 47 -1.28 8.95 14.93
CA PHE A 47 -2.27 9.27 15.96
C PHE A 47 -1.66 9.32 17.36
N SER A 48 -0.88 8.32 17.74
CA SER A 48 -0.26 8.25 19.07
C SER A 48 0.95 9.16 19.26
N THR A 49 1.49 9.74 18.19
CA THR A 49 2.69 10.59 18.23
C THR A 49 2.40 11.99 17.72
N ALA A 50 2.52 12.21 16.42
CA ALA A 50 2.48 13.53 15.80
C ALA A 50 1.13 14.23 15.91
N TRP A 51 0.04 13.47 16.07
CA TRP A 51 -1.29 14.04 16.18
C TRP A 51 -1.81 14.14 17.61
N ASP A 52 -1.09 13.60 18.60
CA ASP A 52 -1.47 13.66 20.02
C ASP A 52 -2.95 13.27 20.30
N GLY A 53 -3.39 12.19 19.65
CA GLY A 53 -4.76 11.70 19.76
C GLY A 53 -5.81 12.44 18.91
N ASP A 54 -5.41 13.35 18.03
CA ASP A 54 -6.28 14.01 17.05
C ASP A 54 -6.32 13.25 15.72
N VAL A 55 -7.51 12.92 15.22
CA VAL A 55 -7.66 12.23 13.93
C VAL A 55 -7.81 13.18 12.74
N ARG A 56 -8.12 14.47 12.97
CA ARG A 56 -8.41 15.44 11.91
C ARG A 56 -7.30 15.57 10.83
N PRO A 57 -6.00 15.48 11.16
CA PRO A 57 -4.94 15.62 10.15
C PRO A 57 -4.97 14.56 9.04
N ILE A 58 -5.62 13.40 9.27
CA ILE A 58 -5.66 12.30 8.29
C ILE A 58 -6.21 12.74 6.93
N PHE A 59 -7.18 13.65 6.88
CA PHE A 59 -7.77 14.11 5.62
C PHE A 59 -6.80 14.94 4.77
N THR A 60 -5.86 15.61 5.42
CA THR A 60 -4.81 16.38 4.73
C THR A 60 -3.64 15.46 4.37
N GLU A 61 -3.22 14.58 5.28
CA GLU A 61 -2.06 13.70 5.06
C GLU A 61 -2.34 12.54 4.10
N ALA A 62 -3.58 12.06 3.99
CA ALA A 62 -3.96 10.96 3.09
C ALA A 62 -4.49 11.43 1.71
N ALA A 63 -4.36 12.72 1.37
CA ALA A 63 -4.75 13.23 0.07
C ALA A 63 -3.83 12.67 -1.04
N VAL A 64 -4.44 12.12 -2.10
CA VAL A 64 -3.77 11.52 -3.28
C VAL A 64 -3.82 12.49 -4.45
#